data_AF-V6A722-F1
#
_entry.id   AF-V6A722-F1
#
_cell.length_a   1.000
_cell.length_b   1.000
_cell.length_c   1.000
_cell.angle_alpha   90.00
_cell.angle_beta   90.00
_cell.angle_gamma   90.00
#
_symmetry.space_group_name_H-M   'P 1'
#
loop_
_entity.id
_entity.type
_entity.pdbx_description
1 polymer ?
#
loop_
_entity_poly.entity_id
_entity_poly.type
_entity_poly.pdbx_seq_one_letter_code
_entity_poly.pdbx_strand_id
1 'polypeptide(L)' 'AGKTENTKKVIQYFALVAATLDGKKKKDDEEKKTSLEDQIVQANPVLEAYGNAKTVRNNNSSRFGKFIRIHFGTQGKIAG' A
#
# COMPACT_ATOMS: atom_id res chain seq x y z
N ALA A 1 7.95 4.07 17.68
CA ALA A 1 8.08 4.90 16.46
C ALA A 1 7.30 4.26 15.32
N GLY A 2 6.23 4.92 14.84
CA GLY A 2 5.24 4.40 13.89
C GLY A 2 5.69 4.36 12.43
N LYS A 3 6.89 3.81 12.17
CA LYS A 3 7.47 3.74 10.82
C LYS A 3 6.52 3.06 9.82
N THR A 4 5.99 1.90 10.20
CA THR A 4 5.06 1.10 9.38
C THR A 4 3.78 1.86 9.05
N GLU A 5 3.18 2.52 10.06
CA GLU A 5 1.96 3.33 9.88
C GLU A 5 2.20 4.53 8.96
N ASN A 6 3.36 5.19 9.07
CA ASN A 6 3.70 6.28 8.16
C ASN A 6 3.90 5.79 6.73
N THR A 7 4.55 4.63 6.53
CA THR A 7 4.71 4.04 5.20
C THR A 7 3.37 3.70 4.56
N LYS A 8 2.36 3.23 5.33
CA LYS A 8 0.99 3.00 4.81
C LYS A 8 0.41 4.28 4.20
N LYS A 9 0.51 5.40 4.92
CA LYS A 9 -0.03 6.70 4.46
C LYS A 9 0.67 7.20 3.19
N VAL A 10 1.99 7.01 3.11
CA VAL A 10 2.78 7.35 1.91
C VAL A 10 2.31 6.54 0.69
N ILE A 11 2.12 5.23 0.85
CA ILE A 11 1.63 4.35 -0.22
C ILE A 11 0.22 4.75 -0.65
N GLN A 12 -0.69 5.01 0.30
CA GLN A 12 -2.05 5.45 0.01
C GLN A 12 -2.07 6.78 -0.78
N TYR A 13 -1.18 7.71 -0.44
CA TYR A 13 -1.05 8.97 -1.17
C TYR A 13 -0.63 8.72 -2.63
N PHE A 14 0.40 7.91 -2.87
CA PHE A 14 0.83 7.58 -4.23
C PHE A 14 -0.27 6.86 -5.03
N ALA A 15 -0.98 5.92 -4.41
CA ALA A 15 -2.11 5.24 -5.02
C ALA A 15 -3.22 6.22 -5.46
N LEU A 16 -3.59 7.15 -4.59
CA LEU A 16 -4.65 8.12 -4.88
C LEU A 16 -4.25 9.10 -6.00
N VAL A 17 -3.02 9.60 -5.98
CA VAL A 17 -2.51 10.51 -7.02
C VAL A 17 -2.35 9.78 -8.36
N ALA A 18 -1.86 8.54 -8.36
CA ALA A 18 -1.73 7.76 -9.59
C ALA A 18 -3.10 7.42 -10.19
N ALA A 19 -4.10 7.12 -9.35
CA ALA A 19 -5.46 6.82 -9.80
C ALA A 19 -6.17 8.03 -10.42
N THR A 20 -5.91 9.26 -9.94
CA THR A 20 -6.52 10.48 -10.52
C THR A 20 -5.96 10.82 -11.91
N LEU A 21 -4.72 10.44 -12.20
CA LEU A 21 -4.10 10.59 -13.53
C LEU A 21 -4.72 9.65 -14.59
N ASP A 22 -5.50 8.65 -14.18
CA ASP A 22 -6.03 7.65 -15.09
C ASP A 22 -7.22 8.13 -15.94
N GLY A 23 -7.91 9.22 -15.56
CA GLY A 23 -9.06 9.78 -16.29
C GLY A 23 -10.28 8.85 -16.43
N LYS A 24 -10.10 7.54 -16.23
CA LYS A 24 -11.14 6.53 -16.14
C LYS A 24 -11.78 6.61 -14.76
N LYS A 25 -12.84 7.42 -14.65
CA LYS A 25 -13.96 7.05 -13.78
C LYS A 25 -14.38 5.65 -14.21
N LYS A 26 -13.97 4.61 -13.48
CA LYS A 26 -14.55 3.28 -13.66
C LYS A 26 -16.02 3.44 -13.33
N LYS A 27 -16.84 3.35 -14.38
CA LYS A 27 -18.27 3.08 -14.26
C LYS A 27 -18.42 1.86 -13.39
N ASP A 28 -19.42 1.94 -12.54
CA ASP A 28 -20.02 0.82 -11.83
C ASP A 28 -20.18 -0.38 -12.78
N ASP A 29 -20.06 -1.59 -12.24
CA ASP A 29 -20.14 -2.89 -12.90
C ASP A 29 -18.86 -3.40 -13.57
N GLU A 30 -18.03 -4.13 -12.80
CA GLU A 30 -17.45 -5.43 -13.20
C GLU A 30 -16.62 -6.02 -12.04
N GLU A 31 -17.14 -7.11 -11.47
CA GLU A 31 -16.47 -8.17 -10.71
C GLU A 31 -15.06 -7.89 -10.17
N LYS A 32 -14.95 -7.61 -8.86
CA LYS A 32 -13.92 -8.11 -7.93
C LYS A 32 -12.43 -8.11 -8.35
N LYS A 33 -12.01 -7.38 -9.38
CA LYS A 33 -10.59 -7.13 -9.67
C LYS A 33 -10.14 -5.97 -8.80
N THR A 34 -9.63 -6.29 -7.61
CA THR A 34 -8.88 -5.35 -6.78
C THR A 34 -7.85 -4.63 -7.64
N SER A 35 -7.85 -3.30 -7.59
CA SER A 35 -6.88 -2.50 -8.33
C SER A 35 -5.46 -2.81 -7.84
N LEU A 36 -4.43 -2.55 -8.66
CA LEU A 36 -3.04 -2.79 -8.26
C LEU A 36 -2.70 -1.99 -7.00
N GLU A 37 -3.25 -0.79 -6.91
CA GLU A 37 -3.20 0.11 -5.77
C GLU A 37 -3.80 -0.52 -4.51
N ASP A 38 -4.99 -1.10 -4.62
CA ASP A 38 -5.65 -1.80 -3.51
C ASP A 38 -4.81 -3.01 -3.06
N GLN A 39 -4.25 -3.77 -3.99
CA GLN A 39 -3.41 -4.93 -3.68
C GLN A 39 -2.15 -4.53 -2.89
N ILE A 40 -1.50 -3.42 -3.26
CA ILE A 40 -0.31 -2.90 -2.54
C ILE A 40 -0.69 -2.51 -1.10
N VAL A 41 -1.86 -1.90 -0.89
CA VAL A 41 -2.32 -1.54 0.46
C VAL A 41 -2.67 -2.80 1.28
N GLN A 42 -3.34 -3.78 0.67
CA GLN A 42 -3.72 -5.05 1.31
C GLN A 42 -2.53 -5.96 1.65
N ALA A 43 -1.39 -5.79 0.98
CA ALA A 43 -0.17 -6.53 1.33
C ALA A 43 0.35 -6.19 2.75
N ASN A 44 0.09 -4.98 3.26
CA ASN A 44 0.56 -4.57 4.59
C ASN A 44 -0.06 -5.39 5.74
N PRO A 45 -1.40 -5.55 5.84
CA PRO A 45 -2.01 -6.44 6.83
C PRO A 45 -1.41 -7.84 6.88
N VAL A 46 -1.11 -8.43 5.72
CA VAL A 46 -0.49 -9.76 5.63
C VAL A 46 0.91 -9.74 6.25
N LEU A 47 1.75 -8.80 5.84
CA LEU A 47 3.11 -8.68 6.39
C LEU A 47 3.12 -8.35 7.88
N GLU A 48 2.12 -7.62 8.37
CA GLU A 48 1.98 -7.31 9.80
C GLU A 48 1.56 -8.52 10.61
N ALA A 49 0.63 -9.34 10.09
CA ALA A 49 0.18 -10.55 10.76
C ALA A 49 1.34 -11.54 11.01
N TYR A 50 2.29 -11.65 10.08
CA TYR A 50 3.46 -12.53 10.22
C TYR A 50 4.66 -11.88 10.91
N GLY A 51 4.89 -10.59 10.65
CA GLY A 51 6.15 -9.93 11.00
C GLY A 51 6.08 -8.97 12.17
N ASN A 52 4.88 -8.65 12.67
CA ASN A 52 4.74 -7.79 13.85
C ASN A 52 4.62 -8.63 15.12
N ALA A 53 5.20 -8.10 16.19
CA ALA A 53 5.08 -8.65 17.52
C ALA A 53 4.76 -7.56 18.52
N LYS A 54 4.08 -7.95 19.61
CA LYS A 54 3.94 -7.12 20.79
C LYS A 54 5.26 -7.08 21.55
N THR A 55 5.68 -5.89 21.95
CA THR A 55 6.84 -5.64 22.81
C THR A 55 6.44 -4.78 23.99
N VAL A 56 7.30 -4.70 25.02
CA VAL A 56 7.04 -3.91 26.24
C VAL A 56 6.70 -2.44 25.95
N ARG A 57 7.26 -1.85 24.87
CA ARG A 57 7.10 -0.42 24.52
C ARG A 57 6.24 -0.16 23.29
N ASN A 58 5.82 -1.18 22.55
CA ASN A 58 5.04 -1.03 21.32
C ASN A 58 4.23 -2.31 21.04
N ASN A 59 2.91 -2.16 20.95
CA ASN A 59 1.97 -3.26 20.70
C ASN A 59 1.96 -3.74 19.24
N ASN A 60 2.38 -2.91 18.28
CA ASN A 60 2.46 -3.27 16.86
C ASN A 60 3.89 -3.03 16.33
N SER A 61 4.83 -3.87 16.79
CA SER A 61 6.26 -3.68 16.56
C SER A 61 6.75 -4.61 15.44
N SER A 62 6.96 -4.08 14.23
CA SER A 62 7.56 -4.85 13.12
C SER A 62 8.97 -5.32 13.48
N ARG A 63 9.20 -6.64 13.43
CA ARG A 63 10.48 -7.28 13.74
C ARG A 63 11.31 -7.66 12.51
N PHE A 64 10.88 -7.18 11.36
CA PHE A 64 11.57 -7.27 10.09
C PHE A 64 11.80 -5.86 9.53
N GLY A 65 12.84 -5.71 8.72
CA GLY A 65 12.99 -4.56 7.83
C GLY A 65 12.34 -4.89 6.49
N LYS A 66 11.62 -3.92 5.89
CA LYS A 66 11.13 -4.05 4.52
C LYS A 66 11.62 -2.89 3.67
N PHE A 67 11.94 -3.19 2.42
CA PHE A 67 12.23 -2.20 1.39
C PHE A 67 11.15 -2.32 0.32
N ILE A 68 10.37 -1.26 0.12
CA ILE A 68 9.36 -1.20 -0.94
C ILE A 68 9.91 -0.30 -2.04
N ARG A 69 9.98 -0.84 -3.26
CA ARG A 69 10.29 -0.10 -4.47
C ARG A 69 8.99 0.11 -5.22
N ILE A 70 8.68 1.37 -5.52
CA ILE A 70 7.49 1.74 -6.31
C ILE A 70 7.98 2.15 -7.69
N HIS A 71 7.47 1.49 -8.72
CA HIS A 71 7.73 1.77 -10.11
C HIS A 71 6.59 2.62 -10.67
N PHE A 72 6.96 3.73 -11.30
CA PHE A 72 6.01 4.56 -12.05
C PHE A 72 6.20 4.32 -13.55
N GLY A 73 5.10 4.13 -14.27
CA GLY A 73 5.08 4.10 -15.72
C GLY A 73 5.31 5.49 -16.32
N THR A 74 5.44 5.56 -17.64
CA THR A 74 5.70 6.80 -18.40
C THR A 74 4.65 7.90 -18.19
N GLN A 75 3.42 7.51 -17.83
CA GLN A 75 2.29 8.40 -17.55
C GLN A 75 2.16 8.76 -16.06
N GLY A 76 3.15 8.43 -15.22
CA GLY A 76 3.11 8.68 -13.76
C GLY A 76 2.22 7.70 -12.98
N LYS A 77 1.71 6.65 -13.63
CA LYS A 77 0.87 5.61 -13.02
C LYS A 77 1.70 4.59 -12.26
N ILE A 78 1.14 3.95 -11.23
CA ILE A 78 1.82 2.86 -10.52
C ILE A 78 1.86 1.62 -11.44
N ALA A 79 3.05 1.09 -11.63
CA ALA A 79 3.31 -0.08 -12.47
C ALA A 79 3.66 -1.33 -11.65
N GLY A 80 4.15 -1.16 -10.41
CA GLY A 80 4.51 -2.27 -9.50
C GLY A 80 5.36 -1.84 -8.32
#